data_AF-A0A0D1YCW1-F1
#
_entry.id   AF-A0A0D1YCW1-F1
#
_cell.length_a   1.000
_cell.length_b   1.000
_cell.length_c   1.000
_cell.angle_alpha   90.00
_cell.angle_beta   90.00
_cell.angle_gamma   90.00
#
_symmetry.space_group_name_H-M   'P 1'
#
loop_
_entity.id
_entity.type
_entity.pdbx_description
1 polymer ?
#
loop_
_entity_poly.entity_id
_entity_poly.type
_entity_poly.pdbx_seq_one_letter_code
_entity_poly.pdbx_strand_id
1 'polypeptide(L)'
;MKPLKPADFDDIPTDSPTLFDCLTNSDNDTLNVDLPSARRWARYCRDPVCHKYLTAWPCKSNFWLHLYGTAVHCEDVRTYAKAGRRKLAREWRVDTEWEMNEPRLPRPTPEQNGTHGIAPENE
;
A
#
# COMPACT_ATOMS: atom_id res chain seq x y z
N MET A 1 2.80 -15.99 -54.13
CA MET A 1 3.14 -15.37 -52.83
C MET A 1 2.39 -16.13 -51.74
N LYS A 2 3.09 -16.68 -50.74
CA LYS A 2 2.47 -17.39 -49.59
C LYS A 2 2.34 -16.38 -48.42
N PRO A 3 1.24 -16.38 -47.64
CA PRO A 3 1.14 -15.50 -46.48
C PRO A 3 2.04 -16.03 -45.36
N LEU A 4 2.91 -15.19 -44.82
CA LEU A 4 3.61 -15.49 -43.56
C LEU A 4 2.59 -15.44 -42.41
N LYS A 5 2.53 -16.51 -41.63
CA LYS A 5 1.78 -16.56 -40.37
C LYS A 5 2.42 -15.59 -39.36
N PRO A 6 1.63 -14.93 -38.49
CA PRO A 6 2.19 -14.23 -37.34
C PRO A 6 2.86 -15.26 -36.44
N ALA A 7 4.16 -15.09 -36.21
CA ALA A 7 4.91 -15.85 -35.23
C ALA A 7 4.33 -15.59 -33.84
N ASP A 8 4.30 -16.66 -33.05
CA ASP A 8 4.11 -16.68 -31.60
C ASP A 8 4.65 -15.42 -30.92
N PHE A 9 3.74 -14.68 -30.30
CA PHE A 9 4.08 -13.74 -29.24
C PHE A 9 4.34 -14.59 -27.98
N ASP A 10 5.55 -15.14 -27.89
CA ASP A 10 6.05 -15.75 -26.66
C ASP A 10 6.14 -14.69 -25.55
N ASP A 11 5.31 -14.89 -24.53
CA ASP A 11 5.56 -14.65 -23.11
C ASP A 11 6.08 -13.26 -22.69
N ILE A 12 5.18 -12.26 -22.75
CA ILE A 12 5.26 -11.15 -21.79
C ILE A 12 4.49 -11.61 -20.55
N PRO A 13 5.09 -11.63 -19.34
CA PRO A 13 4.37 -11.92 -18.11
C PRO A 13 3.20 -10.95 -17.97
N THR A 14 1.99 -11.44 -18.28
CA THR A 14 0.74 -10.68 -18.25
C THR A 14 0.25 -10.60 -16.82
N ASP A 15 1.13 -10.18 -15.92
CA ASP A 15 0.83 -9.91 -14.51
C ASP A 15 1.19 -8.46 -14.17
N SER A 16 1.13 -7.58 -15.19
CA SER A 16 1.02 -6.15 -14.95
C SER A 16 -0.41 -5.85 -14.54
N PRO A 17 -0.71 -5.61 -13.25
CA PRO A 17 -2.07 -5.32 -12.83
C PRO A 17 -2.50 -4.03 -13.52
N THR A 18 -3.60 -4.11 -14.27
CA THR A 18 -4.13 -2.94 -14.96
C THR A 18 -4.52 -1.88 -13.93
N LEU A 19 -4.38 -0.59 -14.26
CA LEU A 19 -4.80 0.51 -13.38
C LEU A 19 -6.27 0.31 -12.93
N PHE A 20 -7.07 -0.31 -13.79
CA PHE A 20 -8.46 -0.68 -13.56
C PHE A 20 -8.67 -1.67 -12.39
N ASP A 21 -7.75 -2.61 -12.16
CA ASP A 21 -7.79 -3.54 -11.03
C ASP A 21 -7.61 -2.86 -9.67
N CYS A 22 -6.99 -1.69 -9.65
CA CYS A 22 -6.79 -0.89 -8.45
C CYS A 22 -8.02 -0.03 -8.11
N LEU A 23 -8.90 0.23 -9.08
CA LEU A 23 -10.07 1.11 -8.92
C LEU A 23 -11.33 0.37 -8.45
N THR A 24 -11.43 -0.94 -8.68
CA THR A 24 -12.69 -1.72 -8.52
C THR A 24 -12.99 -2.20 -7.10
N ASN A 25 -12.16 -1.88 -6.10
CA ASN A 25 -12.39 -2.34 -4.73
C ASN A 25 -12.81 -1.18 -3.81
N SER A 26 -14.12 -0.96 -3.73
CA SER A 26 -14.89 -0.34 -2.63
C SER A 26 -14.21 0.78 -1.84
N ASP A 27 -14.73 1.99 -2.05
CA ASP A 27 -14.46 3.16 -1.24
C ASP A 27 -14.71 2.91 0.25
N ASN A 28 -14.01 3.71 1.05
CA ASN A 28 -13.85 3.51 2.48
C ASN A 28 -15.15 3.75 3.26
N ASP A 29 -16.21 4.21 2.60
CA ASP A 29 -17.47 4.61 3.22
C ASP A 29 -18.13 3.47 3.99
N THR A 30 -18.15 2.26 3.41
CA THR A 30 -18.66 1.06 4.12
C THR A 30 -17.87 0.76 5.38
N LEU A 31 -16.56 1.06 5.41
CA LEU A 31 -15.71 0.83 6.58
C LEU A 31 -15.88 1.94 7.64
N ASN A 32 -16.25 3.16 7.22
CA ASN A 32 -16.47 4.29 8.11
C ASN A 32 -17.83 4.22 8.83
N VAL A 33 -18.79 3.41 8.34
CA VAL A 33 -20.12 3.25 8.96
C VAL A 33 -20.03 2.83 10.43
N ASP A 34 -19.04 2.01 10.77
CA ASP A 34 -18.86 1.49 12.13
C ASP A 34 -18.13 2.47 13.06
N LEU A 35 -17.67 3.63 12.56
CA LEU A 35 -16.95 4.63 13.34
C LEU A 35 -17.88 5.75 13.83
N PRO A 36 -17.56 6.37 14.98
CA PRO A 36 -18.19 7.62 15.39
C PRO A 36 -18.08 8.69 14.29
N SER A 37 -19.05 9.60 14.20
CA SER A 37 -19.11 10.62 13.15
C SER A 37 -17.89 11.56 13.08
N ALA A 38 -17.16 11.71 14.18
CA ALA A 38 -15.92 12.49 14.25
C ALA A 38 -14.67 11.72 13.81
N ARG A 39 -14.79 10.42 13.49
CA ARG A 39 -13.69 9.51 13.20
C ARG A 39 -13.82 8.91 11.81
N ARG A 40 -12.70 8.49 11.24
CA ARG A 40 -12.64 7.83 9.93
C ARG A 40 -11.45 6.89 9.85
N TRP A 41 -11.54 5.92 8.96
CA TRP A 41 -10.37 5.16 8.55
C TRP A 41 -9.52 5.97 7.58
N ALA A 42 -8.22 6.01 7.83
CA ALA A 42 -7.22 6.49 6.88
C ALA A 42 -6.10 5.45 6.73
N ARG A 43 -5.38 5.52 5.61
CA ARG A 43 -4.21 4.68 5.34
C ARG A 43 -3.01 5.58 5.15
N TYR A 44 -1.94 5.31 5.88
CA TYR A 44 -0.72 6.11 5.82
C TYR A 44 0.34 5.35 5.06
N CYS A 45 1.08 6.01 4.17
CA CYS A 45 2.28 5.38 3.62
C CYS A 45 3.31 5.23 4.74
N ARG A 46 3.73 4.00 5.04
CA ARG A 46 4.70 3.71 6.12
C ARG A 46 6.08 3.37 5.59
N ASP A 47 6.31 3.54 4.30
CA ASP A 47 7.60 3.28 3.69
C ASP A 47 8.54 4.49 3.91
N PRO A 48 9.62 4.31 4.69
CA PRO A 48 10.52 5.40 5.03
C PRO A 48 11.35 5.91 3.85
N VAL A 49 11.38 5.25 2.69
CA VAL A 49 12.02 5.82 1.48
C VAL A 49 11.05 6.59 0.61
N CYS A 50 9.74 6.48 0.87
CA CYS A 50 8.73 7.18 0.10
C CYS A 50 8.68 8.67 0.44
N HIS A 51 8.64 9.51 -0.60
CA HIS A 51 8.49 10.96 -0.43
C HIS A 51 7.10 11.34 0.14
N LYS A 52 6.12 10.45 0.02
CA LYS A 52 4.79 10.57 0.66
C LYS A 52 4.70 9.84 2.00
N TYR A 53 5.82 9.51 2.64
CA TYR A 53 5.81 8.92 3.98
C TYR A 53 4.88 9.69 4.92
N LEU A 54 4.01 8.96 5.61
CA LEU A 54 2.95 9.47 6.49
C LEU A 54 1.95 10.40 5.83
N THR A 55 1.89 10.52 4.50
CA THR A 55 0.71 11.08 3.85
C THR A 55 -0.48 10.17 4.12
N ALA A 56 -1.63 10.76 4.41
CA ALA A 56 -2.84 10.04 4.73
C ALA A 56 -3.76 9.95 3.52
N TRP A 57 -4.33 8.77 3.27
CA TRP A 57 -5.33 8.54 2.24
C TRP A 57 -6.62 8.05 2.86
N PRO A 58 -7.71 8.82 2.73
CA PRO A 58 -9.02 8.36 3.14
C PRO A 58 -9.63 7.34 2.20
N CYS A 59 -9.37 7.46 0.90
CA CYS A 59 -9.86 6.52 -0.10
C CYS A 59 -8.87 5.36 -0.22
N LYS A 60 -9.38 4.13 -0.15
CA LYS A 60 -8.58 2.91 -0.31
C LYS A 60 -7.98 2.82 -1.71
N SER A 61 -8.76 3.13 -2.73
CA SER A 61 -8.33 3.09 -4.14
C SER A 61 -7.22 4.11 -4.42
N ASN A 62 -7.30 5.32 -3.85
CA ASN A 62 -6.23 6.32 -3.98
C ASN A 62 -4.94 5.87 -3.27
N PHE A 63 -5.05 5.23 -2.11
CA PHE A 63 -3.90 4.63 -1.44
C PHE A 63 -3.26 3.51 -2.28
N TRP A 64 -4.07 2.65 -2.91
CA TRP A 64 -3.56 1.62 -3.81
C TRP A 64 -2.90 2.18 -5.07
N LEU A 65 -3.49 3.23 -5.65
CA LEU A 65 -2.89 3.93 -6.77
C LEU A 65 -1.54 4.53 -6.39
N HIS A 66 -1.41 5.07 -5.19
CA HIS A 66 -0.13 5.51 -4.65
C HIS A 66 0.89 4.35 -4.58
N LEU A 67 0.51 3.21 -4.00
CA LEU A 67 1.40 2.03 -3.91
C LEU A 67 1.78 1.47 -5.29
N TYR A 68 0.89 1.56 -6.28
CA TYR A 68 1.17 1.04 -7.62
C TYR A 68 1.97 2.03 -8.50
N GLY A 69 1.71 3.33 -8.37
CA GLY A 69 2.26 4.35 -9.27
C GLY A 69 3.55 5.02 -8.80
N THR A 70 4.02 4.72 -7.58
CA THR A 70 5.23 5.33 -7.02
C THR A 70 6.41 4.38 -7.19
N ALA A 71 7.50 4.83 -7.82
CA ALA A 71 8.66 4.00 -8.16
C ALA A 71 9.19 3.16 -6.98
N VAL A 72 9.36 3.77 -5.80
CA VAL A 72 9.85 3.09 -4.58
C VAL A 72 8.98 1.90 -4.15
N HIS A 73 7.70 1.90 -4.54
CA HIS A 73 6.75 0.83 -4.25
C HIS A 73 6.59 -0.17 -5.41
N CYS A 74 7.02 0.17 -6.62
CA CYS A 74 7.02 -0.77 -7.74
C CYS A 74 8.08 -1.85 -7.58
N GLU A 75 9.16 -1.55 -6.86
CA GLU A 75 10.27 -2.47 -6.61
C GLU A 75 9.98 -3.48 -5.48
N ASP A 76 9.03 -3.20 -4.59
CA ASP A 76 8.60 -4.12 -3.53
C ASP A 76 7.37 -4.93 -3.97
N VAL A 77 7.53 -6.26 -4.05
CA VAL A 77 6.47 -7.22 -4.39
C VAL A 77 5.24 -7.06 -3.49
N ARG A 78 5.42 -6.64 -2.22
CA ARG A 78 4.32 -6.41 -1.27
C ARG A 78 3.45 -5.22 -1.66
N THR A 79 3.98 -4.25 -2.40
CA THR A 79 3.25 -3.05 -2.85
C THR A 79 2.85 -3.13 -4.32
N TYR A 80 3.58 -3.88 -5.15
CA TYR A 80 3.24 -4.09 -6.56
C TYR A 80 2.23 -5.23 -6.80
N ALA A 81 2.22 -6.28 -5.98
CA ALA A 81 1.24 -7.35 -6.14
C ALA A 81 -0.15 -6.92 -5.61
N LYS A 82 -1.23 -7.28 -6.32
CA LYS A 82 -2.62 -6.99 -5.89
C LYS A 82 -2.92 -7.53 -4.50
N ALA A 83 -2.49 -8.76 -4.20
CA ALA A 83 -2.65 -9.38 -2.89
C ALA A 83 -1.87 -8.63 -1.78
N GLY A 84 -0.66 -8.18 -2.11
CA GLY A 84 0.18 -7.37 -1.21
C GLY A 84 -0.46 -6.03 -0.88
N ARG A 85 -0.92 -5.26 -1.87
CA ARG A 85 -1.65 -3.99 -1.65
C ARG A 85 -2.88 -4.16 -0.76
N ARG A 86 -3.64 -5.24 -0.94
CA ARG A 86 -4.81 -5.56 -0.10
C ARG A 86 -4.40 -5.80 1.35
N LYS A 87 -3.29 -6.49 1.58
CA LYS A 87 -2.73 -6.72 2.92
C LYS A 87 -2.26 -5.41 3.55
N LEU A 88 -1.43 -4.63 2.86
CA LEU A 88 -0.92 -3.35 3.35
C LEU A 88 -2.03 -2.34 3.64
N ALA A 89 -3.06 -2.26 2.79
CA ALA A 89 -4.18 -1.36 3.04
C ALA A 89 -5.06 -1.75 4.23
N ARG A 90 -4.91 -2.96 4.77
CA ARG A 90 -5.50 -3.35 6.06
C ARG A 90 -4.54 -3.07 7.20
N GLU A 91 -3.26 -3.41 7.05
CA GLU A 91 -2.23 -3.24 8.08
C GLU A 91 -1.89 -1.77 8.39
N TRP A 92 -1.88 -0.92 7.36
CA TRP A 92 -1.53 0.50 7.49
C TRP A 92 -2.77 1.38 7.69
N ARG A 93 -3.94 0.75 7.83
CA ARG A 93 -5.18 1.43 8.16
C ARG A 93 -5.17 1.79 9.64
N VAL A 94 -5.52 3.03 9.95
CA VAL A 94 -5.69 3.52 11.31
C VAL A 94 -6.96 4.32 11.41
N ASP A 95 -7.57 4.24 12.58
CA ASP A 95 -8.70 5.06 12.97
C ASP A 95 -8.14 6.42 13.41
N THR A 96 -8.59 7.49 12.77
CA THR A 96 -8.12 8.85 13.01
C THR A 96 -9.30 9.83 13.02
N GLU A 97 -9.09 11.00 13.62
CA GLU A 97 -10.01 12.13 13.49
C GLU A 97 -10.37 12.43 12.03
N TRP A 98 -11.59 12.95 11.81
CA TRP A 98 -12.13 13.22 10.49
C TRP A 98 -11.20 14.05 9.59
N GLU A 99 -10.54 15.03 10.19
CA GLU A 99 -9.60 15.95 9.52
C GLU A 99 -8.18 15.38 9.37
N MET A 100 -7.87 14.25 10.02
CA MET A 100 -6.54 13.60 10.02
C MET A 100 -5.40 14.50 10.53
N ASN A 101 -5.71 15.33 11.52
CA ASN A 101 -4.77 16.27 12.15
C ASN A 101 -3.93 15.64 13.28
N GLU A 102 -4.18 14.37 13.61
CA GLU A 102 -3.44 13.68 14.66
C GLU A 102 -1.91 13.72 14.41
N PRO A 103 -1.11 13.95 15.47
CA PRO A 103 0.35 13.95 15.36
C PRO A 103 0.86 12.64 14.78
N ARG A 104 1.47 12.71 13.59
CA ARG A 104 2.06 11.54 12.94
C ARG A 104 3.43 11.31 13.56
N LEU A 105 3.71 10.08 14.01
CA LEU A 105 5.02 9.72 14.57
C LEU A 105 6.13 10.05 13.56
N PRO A 106 7.28 10.61 13.98
CA PRO A 106 8.35 10.98 13.06
C PRO A 106 8.93 9.75 12.32
N ARG A 107 9.56 10.00 11.16
CA ARG A 107 10.21 8.95 10.36
C ARG A 107 11.25 8.22 11.21
N PRO A 108 11.24 6.88 11.26
CA PRO A 108 12.30 6.14 11.94
C PRO A 108 13.63 6.48 11.27
N THR A 109 14.63 6.86 12.06
CA THR A 109 15.99 7.02 11.57
C THR A 109 16.56 5.65 11.16
N PRO A 110 17.42 5.57 10.13
CA PRO A 110 17.98 4.30 9.66
C PRO A 110 18.66 3.45 10.76
N GLU A 111 19.09 4.07 11.86
CA GLU A 111 19.72 3.40 13.00
C GLU A 111 18.77 2.54 13.86
N GLN A 112 17.44 2.64 13.73
CA GLN A 112 16.51 1.91 14.60
C GLN A 112 16.13 0.50 14.10
N ASN A 113 16.67 0.06 12.96
CA ASN A 113 16.49 -1.32 12.48
C ASN A 113 17.57 -2.30 12.99
N GLY A 114 18.36 -1.91 13.98
CA GLY A 114 19.30 -2.78 14.67
C GLY A 114 18.70 -3.39 15.95
N THR A 115 18.40 -4.69 15.89
CA THR A 115 18.48 -5.62 17.04
C THR A 115 17.48 -5.39 18.18
N HIS A 116 16.40 -6.17 18.22
CA HIS A 116 15.91 -6.72 19.50
C HIS A 116 15.23 -8.06 19.27
N GLY A 117 16.00 -9.12 19.52
CA GLY A 117 15.55 -10.51 19.45
C GLY A 117 16.59 -11.48 19.98
N ILE A 118 17.29 -11.15 21.07
CA ILE A 118 17.91 -12.16 21.93
C ILE A 118 17.52 -11.78 23.35
N ALA A 119 16.58 -12.55 23.91
CA ALA A 119 16.33 -12.57 25.35
C ALA A 119 17.53 -13.26 26.01
N PRO A 120 18.06 -12.77 27.14
CA PRO A 120 18.86 -13.61 28.01
C PRO A 120 17.91 -14.60 28.69
N GLU A 121 18.01 -15.86 28.29
CA GLU A 121 17.57 -16.99 29.10
C GLU A 121 18.42 -17.00 30.38
N ASN A 122 17.73 -16.82 31.52
CA ASN A 122 18.33 -16.95 32.84
C ASN A 122 18.15 -18.40 33.26
N GLU A 123 19.23 -19.15 33.40
CA GLU A 123 19.39 -20.19 34.42
C GLU A 123 20.88 -20.34 34.79
#